data_AF-A0A418X8S5-F1
#
_entry.id   AF-A0A418X8S5-F1
#
_cell.length_a   1.000
_cell.length_b   1.000
_cell.length_c   1.000
_cell.angle_alpha   90.00
_cell.angle_beta   90.00
_cell.angle_gamma   90.00
#
_symmetry.space_group_name_H-M   'P 1'
#
loop_
_entity.id
_entity.type
_entity.pdbx_description
1 polymer ?
#
loop_
_entity_poly.entity_id
_entity_poly.type
_entity_poly.pdbx_seq_one_letter_code
_entity_poly.pdbx_strand_id
1 'polypeptide(L)' 'MSAEGRIEACKIQAVIPPKTNRVEQRSCDWYLYKGRHAVECLFSKPKYYRRIATRFEKKACHFRSMLAFAAVLLWLR' A
#
# COMPACT_ATOMS: atom_id res chain seq x y z
N MET A 1 -4.93 21.49 -16.08
CA MET A 1 -4.98 21.60 -14.60
C MET A 1 -5.79 20.40 -14.10
N SER A 2 -5.31 19.43 -13.32
CA SER A 2 -5.12 19.63 -11.88
C SER A 2 -4.85 18.29 -11.16
N ALA A 3 -3.83 17.53 -11.59
CA ALA A 3 -3.24 16.48 -10.74
C ALA A 3 -1.83 16.88 -10.34
N GLU A 4 -1.02 17.30 -11.31
CA GLU A 4 0.36 17.74 -11.07
C GLU A 4 0.43 19.00 -10.19
N GLY A 5 -0.44 19.99 -10.42
CA GLY A 5 -0.50 21.19 -9.58
C GLY A 5 -0.90 20.96 -8.10
N ARG A 6 -1.54 19.83 -7.76
CA ARG A 6 -1.83 19.46 -6.35
C ARG A 6 -0.65 18.77 -5.67
N ILE A 7 0.21 18.13 -6.45
CA ILE A 7 1.37 17.38 -5.97
C ILE A 7 2.52 18.34 -5.65
N GLU A 8 2.71 19.36 -6.50
CA GLU A 8 3.71 20.43 -6.28
C GLU A 8 3.41 21.26 -5.04
N ALA A 9 2.14 21.60 -4.81
CA ALA A 9 1.70 22.33 -3.61
C ALA A 9 2.00 21.58 -2.29
N CYS A 10 2.08 20.24 -2.34
CA CYS A 10 2.31 19.39 -1.18
C CYS A 10 3.74 18.80 -1.08
N LYS A 11 4.67 19.17 -1.98
CA LYS A 11 6.03 18.57 -2.05
C LYS A 11 6.02 17.03 -2.09
N ILE A 12 5.03 16.42 -2.74
CA ILE A 12 4.93 14.96 -2.85
C ILE A 12 5.67 14.54 -4.11
N GLN A 13 6.64 13.62 -4.01
CA GLN A 13 7.28 13.06 -5.21
C GLN A 13 6.54 11.81 -5.67
N ALA A 14 6.11 11.80 -6.94
CA ALA A 14 5.48 10.63 -7.53
C ALA A 14 6.54 9.61 -7.97
N VAL A 15 6.69 8.51 -7.22
CA VAL A 15 7.67 7.43 -7.47
C VAL A 15 7.06 6.25 -8.23
N ILE A 16 5.83 6.41 -8.73
CA ILE A 16 5.14 5.37 -9.49
C ILE A 16 5.58 5.47 -10.95
N PRO A 17 6.08 4.37 -11.56
CA PRO A 17 6.56 4.39 -12.93
C PRO A 17 5.44 4.81 -13.89
N PRO A 18 5.76 5.66 -14.89
CA PRO A 18 4.82 6.02 -15.93
C PRO A 18 4.42 4.79 -16.75
N LYS A 19 3.21 4.82 -17.33
CA LYS A 19 2.82 3.83 -18.35
C LYS A 19 3.70 3.99 -19.58
N THR A 20 4.02 2.88 -20.24
CA THR A 20 4.84 2.86 -21.47
C THR A 20 4.30 3.78 -22.57
N ASN A 21 2.98 3.89 -22.70
CA ASN A 21 2.33 4.71 -23.74
C ASN A 21 2.21 6.21 -23.39
N ARG A 22 2.89 6.69 -22.35
CA ARG A 22 2.83 8.09 -21.94
C ARG A 22 3.71 8.94 -22.85
N VAL A 23 3.16 10.05 -23.37
CA VAL A 23 3.85 11.00 -24.25
C VAL A 23 5.06 11.61 -23.53
N GLU A 24 4.90 11.99 -22.26
CA GLU A 24 5.98 12.50 -21.42
C GLU A 24 6.32 11.47 -20.34
N GLN A 25 7.51 10.88 -20.46
CA GLN A 25 8.05 9.93 -19.50
C GLN A 25 8.63 10.68 -18.31
N ARG A 26 8.15 10.35 -17.10
CA ARG A 26 8.68 10.91 -15.87
C ARG A 26 9.86 10.08 -15.40
N SER A 27 10.92 10.72 -14.89
CA SER A 27 11.97 10.01 -14.19
C SER A 27 11.39 9.38 -12.92
N CYS A 28 11.71 8.11 -12.70
CA CYS A 28 11.28 7.37 -11.51
C CYS A 28 12.49 6.76 -10.82
N ASP A 29 12.57 6.99 -9.52
CA ASP A 29 13.56 6.33 -8.69
C ASP A 29 13.14 4.88 -8.46
N TRP A 30 13.77 3.97 -9.21
CA TRP A 30 13.52 2.54 -9.12
C TRP A 30 13.94 1.94 -7.78
N TYR A 31 14.93 2.52 -7.11
CA TYR A 31 15.37 2.06 -5.79
C TYR A 31 14.27 2.34 -4.76
N LEU A 32 13.72 3.54 -4.77
CA LEU A 32 12.61 3.91 -3.91
C LEU A 32 11.31 3.16 -4.27
N TYR A 33 11.05 2.95 -5.57
CA TYR A 33 9.90 2.16 -6.03
C TYR A 33 9.95 0.69 -5.55
N LYS A 34 11.16 0.12 -5.41
CA LYS A 34 11.35 -1.25 -4.91
C LYS A 34 10.80 -1.44 -3.49
N GLY A 35 10.79 -0.40 -2.66
CA GLY A 35 10.24 -0.43 -1.30
C GLY A 35 8.77 -0.86 -1.24
N ARG A 36 8.00 -0.64 -2.32
CA ARG A 36 6.61 -1.11 -2.46
C ARG A 36 6.49 -2.62 -2.25
N HIS A 37 7.48 -3.40 -2.67
CA HIS A 37 7.45 -4.87 -2.54
C HIS A 37 7.34 -5.31 -1.07
N ALA A 38 8.02 -4.63 -0.15
CA ALA A 38 7.94 -4.95 1.28
C ALA A 38 6.51 -4.74 1.82
N VAL A 39 5.85 -3.65 1.39
CA VAL A 39 4.47 -3.34 1.77
C VAL A 39 3.50 -4.37 1.18
N GLU A 40 3.66 -4.75 -0.09
CA GLU A 40 2.83 -5.78 -0.73
C GLU A 40 3.00 -7.15 -0.06
N CYS A 41 4.24 -7.53 0.25
CA CYS A 41 4.57 -8.74 0.98
C CYS A 41 4.00 -8.71 2.40
N LEU A 42 3.98 -7.56 3.07
CA LEU A 42 3.33 -7.42 4.37
C LEU A 42 1.83 -7.69 4.24
N PHE A 43 1.15 -7.09 3.27
CA PHE A 43 -0.31 -7.27 3.08
C PHE A 43 -0.72 -8.65 2.58
N SER A 44 0.21 -9.44 2.02
CA SER A 44 -0.08 -10.84 1.69
C SER A 44 -0.18 -11.72 2.95
N LYS A 45 0.53 -11.37 4.05
CA LYS A 45 0.55 -12.18 5.27
C LYS A 45 -0.81 -12.24 6.01
N PRO A 46 -1.52 -11.13 6.27
CA PRO A 46 -2.84 -11.19 6.90
C PRO A 46 -3.88 -11.97 6.09
N LYS A 47 -3.68 -12.10 4.77
CA LYS A 47 -4.61 -12.82 3.88
C LYS A 47 -4.55 -14.35 4.06
N TYR A 48 -3.52 -14.90 4.70
CA TYR A 48 -3.52 -16.32 5.10
C TYR A 48 -4.61 -16.63 6.14
N TYR A 49 -4.96 -15.65 6.98
CA TYR A 49 -6.04 -15.80 7.95
C TYR A 49 -7.39 -15.64 7.24
N ARG A 50 -8.08 -16.75 6.99
CA ARG A 50 -9.39 -16.78 6.29
C ARG A 50 -10.36 -15.73 6.83
N ARG A 51 -10.42 -15.57 8.16
CA ARG A 51 -11.28 -14.59 8.86
C ARG A 51 -11.03 -13.14 8.44
N ILE A 52 -9.76 -12.77 8.21
CA ILE A 52 -9.36 -11.43 7.78
C ILE A 52 -9.59 -11.29 6.27
N ALA A 53 -9.20 -12.30 5.48
CA ALA A 53 -9.35 -12.29 4.03
C ALA A 53 -10.81 -12.15 3.58
N THR A 54 -11.75 -12.84 4.23
CA THR A 54 -13.18 -12.76 3.91
C THR A 54 -13.91 -11.64 4.64
N ARG A 55 -13.21 -10.85 5.47
CA ARG A 55 -13.79 -9.79 6.31
C ARG A 55 -15.01 -10.31 7.10
N PHE A 56 -14.81 -11.38 7.86
CA PHE A 56 -15.90 -12.05 8.58
C PHE A 56 -16.58 -11.17 9.64
N GLU A 57 -15.85 -10.18 10.18
CA GLU A 57 -16.36 -9.28 11.20
C GLU A 57 -17.40 -8.31 10.64
N LYS A 58 -18.64 -8.36 11.19
CA LYS A 58 -19.73 -7.46 10.81
C LYS A 58 -19.46 -6.00 11.17
N LYS A 59 -18.75 -5.75 12.28
CA LYS A 59 -18.43 -4.40 12.76
C LYS A 59 -17.00 -4.02 12.40
N ALA A 60 -16.82 -2.78 11.95
CA ALA A 60 -15.50 -2.24 11.61
C ALA A 60 -14.54 -2.21 12.81
N CYS A 61 -15.05 -1.97 14.03
CA CYS A 61 -14.23 -2.01 15.25
C CYS A 61 -13.61 -3.39 15.50
N HIS A 62 -14.39 -4.46 15.36
CA HIS A 62 -13.89 -5.82 15.55
C HIS A 62 -12.89 -6.20 14.45
N PHE A 63 -13.16 -5.83 13.20
CA PHE A 63 -12.22 -6.05 12.10
C PHE A 63 -10.86 -5.37 12.37
N ARG A 64 -10.89 -4.12 12.87
CA ARG A 64 -9.68 -3.39 13.26
C ARG A 64 -8.91 -4.10 14.38
N SER A 65 -9.60 -4.58 15.41
CA SER A 65 -8.96 -5.34 16.49
C SER A 65 -8.33 -6.64 15.98
N MET A 66 -9.02 -7.37 15.08
CA MET A 66 -8.48 -8.59 14.47
C MET A 66 -7.24 -8.30 13.61
N LEU A 67 -7.24 -7.18 12.88
CA LEU A 67 -6.08 -6.75 12.09
C LEU A 67 -4.89 -6.38 12.99
N ALA A 68 -5.13 -5.67 14.09
CA ALA A 68 -4.10 -5.35 15.07
C ALA A 68 -3.52 -6.62 15.71
N PHE A 69 -4.37 -7.58 16.06
CA PHE A 69 -3.93 -8.87 16.59
C PHE A 69 -3.06 -9.64 15.59
N ALA A 70 -3.47 -9.72 14.32
CA ALA A 70 -2.65 -10.35 13.28
C ALA A 70 -1.32 -9.62 13.03
N ALA A 71 -1.30 -8.29 13.16
CA ALA A 71 -0.06 -7.52 13.08
C ALA A 71 0.90 -7.85 14.23
N VAL A 72 0.40 -8.00 15.46
CA VAL A 72 1.21 -8.43 16.62
C VAL A 72 1.75 -9.84 16.41
N LEU A 73 0.94 -10.79 15.91
CA LEU A 73 1.40 -12.14 15.60
C LEU A 73 2.48 -12.16 14.51
N LEU A 74 2.37 -11.29 13.51
CA LEU A 74 3.38 -11.15 12.47
C LEU A 74 4.67 -10.51 12.99
N TRP A 75 4.57 -9.62 13.99
CA TRP A 75 5.72 -9.00 14.64
C TRP A 75 6.49 -9.97 15.56
N LEU A 76 5.78 -10.86 16.25
CA LEU A 76 6.36 -11.85 17.16
C LEU A 76 6.96 -13.06 16.43
N ARG A 77 6.75 -13.16 15.12
CA ARG A 77 7.25 -14.24 14.29
C ARG A 77 8.66 -13.92 13.78
#